data_AF-A0A2S9FRR1-F1
#
_entry.id   AF-A0A2S9FRR1-F1
#
_cell.length_a   1.000
_cell.length_b   1.000
_cell.length_c   1.000
_cell.angle_alpha   90.00
_cell.angle_beta   90.00
_cell.angle_gamma   90.00
#
_symmetry.space_group_name_H-M   'P 1'
#
loop_
_entity.id
_entity.type
_entity.pdbx_description
1 polymer ?
#
loop_
_entity_poly.entity_id
_entity_poly.type
_entity_poly.pdbx_seq_one_letter_code
_entity_poly.pdbx_strand_id
1 'polypeptide(L)'
;LLDMKTPGIDVRPIRNAVGDSHFCEIFLDDVSIPAANLIGAECRLRHLPSGVLGAERGMTMLELAERLANAGFRWLVEDAPVDDPIVADKLAQF
;
A
#
# COMPACT_ATOMS: atom_id res chain seq x y z
N LEU A 1 9.48 0.12 -19.19
CA LEU A 1 8.48 1.21 -19.15
C LEU A 1 7.42 0.94 -20.18
N LEU A 2 6.17 0.92 -19.73
CA LEU A 2 4.98 0.62 -20.52
C LEU A 2 4.23 1.93 -20.77
N ASP A 3 4.01 2.30 -22.03
CA ASP A 3 3.13 3.43 -22.36
C ASP A 3 1.69 2.94 -22.36
N MET A 4 0.85 3.47 -21.47
CA MET A 4 -0.56 3.08 -21.31
C MET A 4 -1.43 3.44 -22.53
N LYS A 5 -0.93 4.21 -23.50
CA LYS A 5 -1.59 4.50 -24.77
C LYS A 5 -1.22 3.51 -25.88
N THR A 6 -0.34 2.54 -25.61
CA THR A 6 0.06 1.55 -26.62
C THR A 6 -1.15 0.75 -27.09
N PRO A 7 -1.33 0.54 -28.41
CA PRO A 7 -2.39 -0.32 -28.92
C PRO A 7 -2.35 -1.72 -28.28
N GLY A 8 -3.53 -2.25 -27.96
CA GLY A 8 -3.67 -3.55 -27.27
C GLY A 8 -3.74 -3.46 -25.74
N ILE A 9 -3.54 -2.28 -25.15
CA ILE A 9 -3.75 -2.06 -23.71
C ILE A 9 -5.19 -1.63 -23.44
N ASP A 10 -5.90 -2.37 -22.60
CA ASP A 10 -7.23 -2.01 -22.08
C ASP A 10 -7.15 -1.74 -20.57
N VAL A 11 -7.68 -0.60 -20.13
CA VAL A 11 -7.63 -0.15 -18.72
C VAL A 11 -9.05 -0.02 -18.20
N ARG A 12 -9.38 -0.81 -17.18
CA ARG A 12 -10.72 -0.86 -16.58
C ARG A 12 -10.66 -0.41 -15.13
N PRO A 13 -11.22 0.78 -14.79
CA PRO A 13 -11.28 1.24 -13.41
C PRO A 13 -12.16 0.31 -12.56
N ILE A 14 -11.66 -0.07 -11.38
CA ILE A 14 -12.42 -0.82 -10.38
C ILE A 14 -12.97 0.18 -9.37
N ARG A 15 -14.30 0.17 -9.17
CA ARG A 15 -14.94 0.94 -8.11
C ARG A 15 -14.88 0.18 -6.79
N ASN A 16 -14.33 0.81 -5.76
CA ASN A 16 -14.30 0.27 -4.41
C ASN A 16 -15.68 0.41 -3.74
N ALA A 17 -15.87 -0.22 -2.57
CA ALA A 17 -17.12 -0.20 -1.83
C ALA A 17 -17.54 1.20 -1.34
N VAL A 18 -16.60 2.15 -1.29
CA VAL A 18 -16.84 3.55 -0.91
C VAL A 18 -17.21 4.41 -2.13
N GLY A 19 -17.12 3.85 -3.34
CA GLY A 19 -17.48 4.51 -4.61
C GLY A 19 -16.30 5.14 -5.35
N ASP A 20 -15.10 5.16 -4.75
CA ASP A 20 -13.88 5.70 -5.36
C ASP A 20 -13.20 4.67 -6.27
N SER A 21 -12.50 5.16 -7.30
CA SER A 21 -11.80 4.35 -8.29
C SER A 21 -10.28 4.56 -8.23
N HIS A 22 -9.65 4.12 -7.14
CA HIS A 22 -8.20 4.17 -6.98
C HIS A 22 -7.49 2.94 -7.58
N PHE A 23 -8.24 1.91 -7.96
CA PHE A 23 -7.72 0.68 -8.53
C PHE A 23 -8.19 0.52 -9.98
N CYS A 24 -7.38 -0.17 -10.79
CA CYS A 24 -7.74 -0.53 -12.16
C CYS A 24 -7.18 -1.90 -12.53
N GLU A 25 -7.89 -2.60 -13.41
CA GLU A 25 -7.38 -3.77 -14.12
C GLU A 25 -6.79 -3.32 -15.44
N ILE A 26 -5.66 -3.91 -15.82
CA ILE A 26 -4.96 -3.62 -17.07
C ILE A 26 -4.80 -4.93 -17.85
N PHE A 27 -5.39 -4.99 -19.04
CA PHE A 27 -5.24 -6.11 -19.97
C PHE A 27 -4.23 -5.74 -21.06
N LEU A 28 -3.35 -6.69 -21.39
CA LEU A 28 -2.29 -6.54 -22.39
C LEU A 28 -2.55 -7.57 -23.49
N ASP A 29 -3.11 -7.14 -24.63
CA ASP A 29 -3.40 -7.99 -25.80
C ASP A 29 -2.47 -7.65 -26.96
N ASP A 30 -1.58 -8.59 -27.30
CA ASP A 30 -0.56 -8.48 -28.37
C ASP A 30 0.23 -7.14 -28.38
N VAL A 31 0.55 -6.62 -27.19
CA VAL A 31 1.20 -5.33 -27.01
C VAL A 31 2.69 -5.41 -27.33
N SER A 32 3.14 -4.61 -28.30
CA SER A 32 4.57 -4.50 -28.65
C SER A 32 5.27 -3.40 -27.84
N ILE A 33 6.38 -3.72 -27.18
CA ILE A 33 7.16 -2.80 -26.36
C ILE A 33 8.64 -2.84 -26.81
N PRO A 34 9.28 -1.68 -27.09
CA PRO A 34 10.70 -1.65 -27.45
C PRO A 34 11.61 -2.25 -26.39
N ALA A 35 12.64 -3.00 -26.79
CA ALA A 35 13.61 -3.61 -25.87
C ALA A 35 14.36 -2.58 -25.01
N ALA A 36 14.52 -1.34 -25.48
CA ALA A 36 15.10 -0.24 -24.71
C ALA A 36 14.28 0.11 -23.45
N ASN A 37 13.01 -0.27 -23.40
CA ASN A 37 12.15 -0.07 -22.25
C ASN A 37 12.25 -1.22 -21.23
N LEU A 38 13.08 -2.23 -21.46
CA LEU A 38 13.30 -3.31 -20.50
C LEU A 38 14.01 -2.78 -19.26
N ILE A 39 13.42 -3.02 -18.09
CA ILE A 39 14.03 -2.66 -16.82
C ILE A 39 14.81 -3.87 -16.29
N GLY A 40 16.12 -3.69 -16.13
CA GLY A 40 17.03 -4.76 -15.72
C GLY A 40 17.38 -5.70 -16.88
N ALA A 41 17.84 -6.91 -16.55
CA ALA A 41 18.11 -7.93 -17.54
C ALA A 41 16.88 -8.83 -17.76
N GLU A 42 16.71 -9.30 -19.00
CA GLU A 42 15.63 -10.20 -19.39
C GLU A 42 15.54 -11.38 -18.42
N CYS A 43 14.33 -11.65 -17.92
CA CYS A 43 14.02 -12.73 -16.97
C CYS A 43 14.80 -12.70 -15.62
N ARG A 44 15.45 -11.59 -15.25
CA ARG A 44 16.17 -11.45 -13.96
C ARG A 44 15.49 -10.57 -12.92
N LEU A 45 14.22 -10.23 -13.09
CA LEU A 45 13.45 -9.46 -12.11
C LEU A 45 13.50 -10.06 -10.69
N ARG A 46 13.54 -11.39 -10.56
CA ARG A 46 13.67 -12.10 -9.27
C ARG A 46 14.99 -11.84 -8.52
N HIS A 47 16.01 -11.31 -9.21
CA HIS A 47 17.33 -11.03 -8.65
C HIS A 47 17.52 -9.54 -8.35
N LEU A 48 16.54 -8.69 -8.68
CA LEU A 48 16.54 -7.30 -8.27
C LEU A 48 16.26 -7.26 -6.75
N PRO A 49 17.06 -6.53 -5.95
CA PRO A 49 16.76 -6.33 -4.54
C PRO A 49 15.34 -5.75 -4.38
N SER A 50 14.53 -6.33 -3.51
CA SER A 50 13.15 -5.92 -3.22
C SER A 50 13.04 -4.59 -2.45
N GLY A 51 13.91 -3.62 -2.75
CA GLY A 51 13.99 -2.32 -2.09
C GLY A 51 12.68 -1.53 -2.16
N VAL A 52 11.87 -1.74 -3.20
CA VAL A 52 10.56 -1.10 -3.36
C VAL A 52 9.56 -1.56 -2.27
N LEU A 53 9.49 -2.87 -2.00
CA LEU A 53 8.62 -3.41 -0.95
C LEU A 53 9.06 -2.97 0.46
N GLY A 54 10.37 -2.77 0.66
CA GLY A 54 10.90 -2.24 1.91
C GLY A 54 10.55 -0.76 2.13
N ALA A 55 10.63 0.04 1.07
CA ALA A 55 10.30 1.47 1.11
C ALA A 55 8.82 1.71 1.39
N GLU A 56 7.92 0.96 0.75
CA GLU A 56 6.47 1.10 0.96
C GLU A 56 6.05 0.72 2.38
N ARG A 57 6.62 -0.37 2.93
CA ARG A 57 6.29 -0.85 4.29
C ARG A 57 6.87 0.00 5.41
N GLY A 58 8.04 0.62 5.19
CA GLY A 58 8.66 1.51 6.17
C GLY A 58 7.84 2.77 6.40
N MET A 59 7.23 3.33 5.34
CA MET A 59 6.43 4.54 5.42
C MET A 59 5.09 4.30 6.14
N THR A 60 4.45 3.15 5.95
CA THR A 60 3.17 2.81 6.61
C THR A 60 3.31 2.68 8.13
N MET A 61 4.42 2.10 8.60
CA MET A 61 4.68 1.94 10.04
C MET A 61 4.97 3.28 10.72
N LEU A 62 5.66 4.19 10.02
CA LEU A 62 5.91 5.54 10.53
C LEU A 62 4.60 6.34 10.65
N GLU A 63 3.75 6.29 9.62
CA GLU A 63 2.44 6.97 9.64
C GLU A 63 1.55 6.45 10.78
N LEU A 64 1.49 5.14 10.99
CA LEU A 64 0.72 4.55 12.09
C LEU A 64 1.27 5.00 13.46
N ALA A 65 2.59 4.99 13.65
CA ALA A 65 3.22 5.44 14.89
C ALA A 65 2.94 6.92 15.17
N GLU A 66 3.00 7.78 14.14
CA GLU A 66 2.70 9.20 14.27
C GLU A 66 1.22 9.45 14.59
N ARG A 67 0.30 8.70 13.98
CA ARG A 67 -1.13 8.76 14.28
C ARG A 67 -1.45 8.26 15.68
N LEU A 68 -0.82 7.20 16.16
CA LEU A 68 -1.00 6.76 17.56
C LEU A 68 -0.45 7.81 18.54
N ALA A 69 0.73 8.37 18.26
CA ALA A 69 1.34 9.40 19.10
C ALA A 69 0.54 10.72 19.14
N ASN A 70 -0.01 11.15 18.01
CA ASN A 70 -0.60 12.49 17.85
C ASN A 70 -2.12 12.53 17.71
N ALA A 71 -2.79 11.43 17.33
CA ALA A 71 -4.22 11.43 16.97
C ALA A 71 -5.16 10.84 18.03
N GLY A 72 -4.69 10.62 19.27
CA GLY A 72 -5.60 10.46 20.41
C GLY A 72 -5.38 9.25 21.31
N PHE A 73 -4.33 8.44 21.14
CA PHE A 73 -4.06 7.35 22.10
C PHE A 73 -3.83 7.89 23.51
N ARG A 74 -3.10 9.00 23.64
CA ARG A 74 -2.90 9.68 24.92
C ARG A 74 -4.22 10.16 25.55
N TRP A 75 -5.10 10.76 24.75
CA TRP A 75 -6.43 11.18 25.23
C TRP A 75 -7.32 10.00 25.60
N LEU A 76 -7.23 8.90 24.85
CA LEU A 76 -7.95 7.67 25.14
C LEU A 76 -7.51 7.07 26.47
N VAL A 77 -6.20 7.07 26.78
CA VAL A 77 -5.69 6.61 28.09
C VAL A 77 -6.08 7.56 29.22
N GLU A 78 -6.11 8.87 28.96
CA GLU A 78 -6.53 9.88 29.93
C GLU A 78 -8.03 9.80 30.28
N ASP A 79 -8.89 9.42 29.34
CA ASP A 79 -10.36 9.34 29.52
C ASP A 79 -10.88 7.91 29.83
N ALA A 80 -10.09 6.88 29.54
CA ALA A 80 -10.50 5.49 29.76
C ALA A 80 -10.61 5.16 31.25
N PRO A 81 -11.64 4.39 31.68
CA PRO A 81 -11.75 3.89 33.03
C PRO A 81 -10.77 2.73 33.25
N VAL A 82 -9.50 3.06 33.46
CA VAL A 82 -8.40 2.10 33.68
C VAL A 82 -8.54 1.27 34.96
N ASP A 83 -9.47 1.65 35.83
CA ASP A 83 -9.87 0.86 36.99
C ASP A 83 -10.73 -0.36 36.60
N ASP A 84 -11.29 -0.40 35.38
CA ASP A 84 -11.93 -1.60 34.84
C ASP A 84 -10.84 -2.55 34.30
N PRO A 85 -10.68 -3.75 34.88
CA PRO A 85 -9.64 -4.69 34.49
C PRO A 85 -9.77 -5.16 33.03
N ILE A 86 -10.97 -5.13 32.43
CA ILE A 86 -11.17 -5.48 31.01
C ILE A 86 -10.67 -4.36 30.11
N VAL A 87 -10.83 -3.11 30.52
CA VAL A 87 -10.33 -1.94 29.78
C VAL A 87 -8.81 -1.86 29.90
N ALA A 88 -8.27 -2.08 31.09
CA ALA A 88 -6.83 -2.12 31.33
C ALA A 88 -6.13 -3.26 30.55
N ASP A 89 -6.71 -4.46 30.55
CA ASP A 89 -6.16 -5.60 29.80
C ASP A 89 -6.15 -5.35 28.28
N LYS A 90 -7.22 -4.75 27.74
CA LYS A 90 -7.29 -4.40 26.32
C LYS A 90 -6.32 -3.28 25.93
N LEU A 91 -6.12 -2.29 26.78
CA LEU A 91 -5.15 -1.21 26.54
C LEU A 91 -3.70 -1.71 26.57
N ALA A 92 -3.39 -2.71 27.40
CA ALA A 92 -2.06 -3.31 27.49
C ALA A 92 -1.67 -4.19 26.29
N GLN A 93 -2.63 -4.53 25.42
CA GLN A 93 -2.42 -5.34 24.21
C GLN A 93 -2.09 -4.49 22.97
N PHE A 94 -2.17 -3.16 23.08
CA PHE A 94 -1.70 -2.20 22.07
C PHE A 94 -0.22 -1.85 22.32
#